data_AF-A0A6P0Z3A4-F1
#
_entry.id   AF-A0A6P0Z3A4-F1
#
_cell.length_a   1.000
_cell.length_b   1.000
_cell.length_c   1.000
_cell.angle_alpha   90.00
_cell.angle_beta   90.00
_cell.angle_gamma   90.00
#
_symmetry.space_group_name_H-M   'P 1'
#
loop_
_entity.id
_entity.type
_entity.pdbx_description
1 polymer ?
#
loop_
_entity_poly.entity_id
_entity_poly.type
_entity_poly.pdbx_seq_one_letter_code
_entity_poly.pdbx_strand_id
1 'polypeptide(L)'
;MLISLVVSGQLVKVTSKKSPQNSKLKKHSESPDLAPTKLSKVLSRIKGMGVCVLTSPALVASVTVTGLLLLGGRQLNLWQSWELSVFDTMMRLRPPLEPDPRLLVVEVTEADIQSLKQWPMTDAVMNQVLSNLAQYEPAVIGLDIFRDFSQPPGEQELSATMANTDSIIPVCKMESAEDPGVPYSLKSSLVSNRIIYWTFSI
;
A
#
# COMPACT_ATOMS: atom_id res chain seq x y z
N MET A 1 30.45 -4.46 -31.49
CA MET A 1 30.96 -4.05 -30.17
C MET A 1 30.33 -4.99 -29.15
N LEU A 2 31.13 -5.96 -28.71
CA LEU A 2 30.79 -6.98 -27.74
C LEU A 2 30.60 -6.35 -26.36
N ILE A 3 29.67 -6.86 -25.56
CA ILE A 3 29.95 -7.41 -24.21
C ILE A 3 28.90 -8.47 -23.91
N SER A 4 29.41 -9.60 -23.47
CA SER A 4 28.75 -10.87 -23.23
C SER A 4 28.09 -10.94 -21.86
N LEU A 5 26.98 -11.68 -21.85
CA LEU A 5 26.42 -12.54 -20.80
C LEU A 5 27.31 -12.85 -19.59
N VAL A 6 26.71 -12.69 -18.39
CA VAL A 6 26.61 -13.77 -17.39
C VAL A 6 25.23 -13.68 -16.73
N VAL A 7 24.30 -14.55 -17.12
CA VAL A 7 23.32 -15.16 -16.20
C VAL A 7 23.06 -16.59 -16.72
N SER A 8 23.57 -17.57 -15.98
CA SER A 8 23.17 -18.97 -16.06
C SER A 8 21.71 -19.12 -15.70
N GLY A 9 20.95 -19.90 -16.47
CA GLY A 9 19.61 -20.32 -16.04
C GLY A 9 18.61 -20.75 -17.11
N GLN A 10 19.09 -21.20 -18.28
CA GLN A 10 18.44 -22.15 -19.19
C GLN A 10 17.16 -21.74 -19.97
N LEU A 11 17.42 -21.68 -21.28
CA LEU A 11 16.53 -21.75 -22.45
C LEU A 11 15.42 -22.82 -22.36
N VAL A 12 14.30 -22.57 -23.06
CA VAL A 12 13.97 -23.27 -24.33
C VAL A 12 12.77 -22.60 -25.00
N LYS A 13 12.95 -22.26 -26.28
CA LYS A 13 12.01 -21.62 -27.20
C LYS A 13 11.24 -22.72 -27.94
N VAL A 14 9.91 -22.69 -27.94
CA VAL A 14 9.12 -23.58 -28.80
C VAL A 14 8.05 -22.77 -29.53
N THR A 15 8.24 -22.69 -30.85
CA THR A 15 7.30 -22.15 -31.83
C THR A 15 6.15 -23.13 -32.03
N SER A 16 4.91 -22.65 -31.92
CA SER A 16 3.71 -23.46 -32.09
C SER A 16 3.48 -23.79 -33.57
N LYS A 17 3.94 -24.98 -33.98
CA LYS A 17 3.62 -25.61 -35.27
C LYS A 17 2.36 -26.44 -35.12
N LYS A 18 1.38 -26.19 -35.99
CA LYS A 18 0.04 -26.78 -36.01
C LYS A 18 0.04 -28.23 -36.57
N SER A 19 -0.68 -29.12 -35.87
CA SER A 19 -1.19 -30.45 -36.27
C SER A 19 -0.13 -31.57 -36.44
N PRO A 20 -0.37 -32.83 -36.00
CA PRO A 20 -1.42 -33.67 -36.58
C PRO A 20 -2.15 -34.67 -35.64
N GLN A 21 -3.33 -35.06 -36.13
CA GLN A 21 -3.97 -36.39 -36.09
C GLN A 21 -4.06 -37.19 -34.78
N ASN A 22 -5.30 -37.29 -34.27
CA ASN A 22 -5.76 -38.48 -33.57
C ASN A 22 -6.34 -39.48 -34.58
N SER A 23 -5.66 -40.61 -34.72
CA SER A 23 -6.11 -41.80 -35.43
C SER A 23 -6.62 -42.82 -34.42
N LYS A 24 -7.94 -42.95 -34.28
CA LYS A 24 -8.56 -44.21 -33.85
C LYS A 24 -9.74 -44.52 -34.76
N LEU A 25 -9.41 -45.45 -35.66
CA LEU A 25 -10.25 -46.18 -36.59
C LEU A 25 -11.40 -46.95 -35.93
N LYS A 26 -12.43 -47.15 -36.77
CA LYS A 26 -13.40 -48.27 -36.84
C LYS A 26 -14.62 -48.14 -35.92
N LYS A 27 -15.85 -48.45 -36.38
CA LYS A 27 -16.29 -49.20 -37.57
C LYS A 27 -17.82 -49.00 -37.76
N HIS A 28 -18.24 -48.94 -39.02
CA HIS A 28 -19.47 -49.46 -39.66
C HIS A 28 -20.88 -49.32 -39.06
N SER A 29 -21.83 -49.10 -40.01
CA SER A 29 -23.31 -49.21 -39.99
C SER A 29 -24.04 -48.19 -39.11
N GLU A 30 -25.03 -47.40 -39.55
CA GLU A 30 -26.05 -47.52 -40.60
C GLU A 30 -26.63 -46.12 -40.92
N SER A 31 -27.14 -45.91 -42.15
CA SER A 31 -27.76 -44.66 -42.66
C SER A 31 -29.08 -44.33 -41.92
N PRO A 32 -29.48 -43.05 -41.77
CA PRO A 32 -30.30 -42.44 -42.82
C PRO A 32 -29.93 -40.97 -43.12
N ASP A 33 -30.06 -40.61 -44.40
CA ASP A 33 -30.01 -39.25 -44.93
C ASP A 33 -30.74 -38.22 -44.04
N LEU A 34 -29.98 -37.26 -43.48
CA LEU A 34 -30.56 -36.00 -43.00
C LEU A 34 -29.70 -34.83 -43.46
N ALA A 35 -30.20 -34.17 -44.51
CA ALA A 35 -29.57 -33.11 -45.28
C ALA A 35 -28.91 -31.99 -44.44
N PRO A 36 -27.82 -31.37 -44.94
CA PRO A 36 -26.98 -30.35 -44.27
C PRO A 36 -27.67 -28.98 -44.07
N THR A 37 -28.99 -28.89 -44.21
CA THR A 37 -29.75 -27.63 -44.24
C THR A 37 -30.21 -27.15 -42.86
N LYS A 38 -30.07 -27.98 -41.81
CA LYS A 38 -30.49 -27.62 -40.45
C LYS A 38 -29.41 -26.88 -39.65
N LEU A 39 -28.12 -27.19 -39.86
CA LEU A 39 -27.02 -26.58 -39.09
C LEU A 39 -26.73 -25.13 -39.48
N SER A 40 -26.80 -24.80 -40.77
CA SER A 40 -26.61 -23.42 -41.25
C SER A 40 -27.70 -22.48 -40.75
N LYS A 41 -28.92 -23.00 -40.55
CA LYS A 41 -30.07 -22.25 -40.03
C LYS A 41 -30.00 -22.01 -38.51
N VAL A 42 -29.31 -22.88 -37.75
CA VAL A 42 -29.04 -22.66 -36.32
C VAL A 42 -27.92 -21.63 -36.15
N LEU A 43 -26.85 -21.72 -36.95
CA LEU A 43 -25.74 -20.77 -36.92
C LEU A 43 -26.14 -19.35 -37.32
N SER A 44 -27.07 -19.20 -38.27
CA SER A 44 -27.57 -17.87 -38.68
C SER A 44 -28.45 -17.21 -37.61
N ARG A 45 -29.12 -17.98 -36.75
CA ARG A 45 -29.85 -17.44 -35.59
C ARG A 45 -28.93 -16.94 -34.47
N ILE A 46 -27.81 -17.61 -34.25
CA ILE A 46 -26.81 -17.18 -33.24
C ILE A 46 -26.14 -15.86 -33.68
N LYS A 47 -25.90 -15.69 -34.99
CA LYS A 47 -25.34 -14.45 -35.55
C LYS A 47 -26.30 -13.25 -35.50
N GLY A 48 -27.61 -13.50 -35.61
CA GLY A 48 -28.64 -12.49 -35.42
C GLY A 48 -28.84 -12.05 -33.96
N MET A 49 -28.49 -12.91 -33.00
CA MET A 49 -28.64 -12.62 -31.57
C MET A 49 -27.52 -11.70 -31.04
N GLY A 50 -26.31 -11.77 -31.60
CA GLY A 50 -25.21 -10.85 -31.23
C GLY A 50 -25.39 -9.42 -31.74
N VAL A 51 -26.01 -9.24 -32.92
CA VAL A 51 -26.25 -7.92 -33.52
C VAL A 51 -27.47 -7.23 -32.89
N CYS A 52 -28.52 -8.00 -32.55
CA CYS A 52 -29.73 -7.45 -31.93
C CYS A 52 -29.50 -7.00 -30.47
N VAL A 53 -28.57 -7.64 -29.76
CA VAL A 53 -28.13 -7.19 -28.43
C VAL A 53 -27.36 -5.87 -28.54
N LEU A 54 -26.55 -5.68 -29.59
CA LEU A 54 -25.74 -4.46 -29.76
C LEU A 54 -26.55 -3.24 -30.26
N THR A 55 -27.69 -3.46 -30.92
CA THR A 55 -28.57 -2.38 -31.43
C THR A 55 -29.74 -2.05 -30.51
N SER A 56 -29.89 -2.74 -29.38
CA SER A 56 -30.96 -2.43 -28.42
C SER A 56 -30.71 -1.03 -27.83
N PRO A 57 -31.60 -0.05 -28.07
CA PRO A 57 -31.39 1.33 -27.60
C PRO A 57 -31.31 1.39 -26.06
N ALA A 58 -31.94 0.44 -25.37
CA ALA A 58 -31.87 0.30 -23.93
C ALA A 58 -30.45 -0.04 -23.44
N LEU A 59 -29.72 -0.90 -24.16
CA LEU A 59 -28.35 -1.28 -23.78
C LEU A 59 -27.38 -0.14 -24.04
N VAL A 60 -27.49 0.53 -25.19
CA VAL A 60 -26.66 1.70 -25.51
C VAL A 60 -26.91 2.84 -24.52
N ALA A 61 -28.18 3.15 -24.20
CA ALA A 61 -28.51 4.18 -23.22
C ALA A 61 -27.98 3.84 -21.81
N SER A 62 -28.05 2.56 -21.40
CA SER A 62 -27.54 2.15 -20.09
C SER A 62 -26.02 2.34 -19.97
N VAL A 63 -25.26 2.01 -21.02
CA VAL A 63 -23.80 2.16 -21.05
C VAL A 63 -23.39 3.63 -21.11
N THR A 64 -24.08 4.47 -21.89
CA THR A 64 -23.74 5.90 -21.97
C THR A 64 -24.04 6.64 -20.68
N VAL A 65 -25.20 6.38 -20.05
CA VAL A 65 -25.56 6.99 -18.76
C VAL A 65 -24.57 6.57 -17.67
N THR A 66 -24.23 5.27 -17.60
CA THR A 66 -23.24 4.77 -16.63
C THR A 66 -21.86 5.38 -16.89
N GLY A 67 -21.43 5.46 -18.15
CA GLY A 67 -20.16 6.09 -18.52
C GLY A 67 -20.10 7.56 -18.14
N LEU A 68 -21.17 8.32 -18.38
CA LEU A 68 -21.26 9.73 -18.03
C LEU A 68 -21.27 9.94 -16.50
N LEU A 69 -21.96 9.08 -15.76
CA LEU A 69 -22.03 9.13 -14.30
C LEU A 69 -20.68 8.78 -13.64
N LEU A 70 -19.97 7.78 -14.19
CA LEU A 70 -18.65 7.39 -13.69
C LEU A 70 -17.59 8.45 -13.99
N LEU A 71 -17.54 8.94 -15.23
CA LEU A 71 -16.58 9.98 -15.64
C LEU A 71 -16.89 11.32 -14.97
N GLY A 72 -18.16 11.73 -14.94
CA GLY A 72 -18.60 12.96 -14.27
C GLY A 72 -18.45 12.89 -12.76
N GLY A 73 -18.81 11.76 -12.15
CA GLY A 73 -18.66 11.55 -10.70
C GLY A 73 -17.21 11.47 -10.26
N ARG A 74 -16.30 10.96 -11.12
CA ARG A 74 -14.85 10.99 -10.86
C ARG A 74 -14.30 12.42 -10.92
N GLN A 75 -14.76 13.24 -11.85
CA GLN A 75 -14.32 14.63 -11.95
C GLN A 75 -14.79 15.49 -10.78
N LEU A 76 -15.96 15.16 -10.24
CA LEU A 76 -16.58 15.87 -9.11
C LEU A 76 -16.23 15.26 -7.74
N ASN A 77 -15.36 14.23 -7.70
CA ASN A 77 -15.01 13.47 -6.49
C ASN A 77 -16.22 13.00 -5.65
N LEU A 78 -17.39 12.84 -6.27
CA LEU A 78 -18.64 12.51 -5.56
C LEU A 78 -18.57 11.14 -4.89
N TRP A 79 -17.88 10.20 -5.55
CA TRP A 79 -17.60 8.87 -5.02
C TRP A 79 -16.74 8.92 -3.76
N GLN A 80 -15.79 9.85 -3.71
CA GLN A 80 -14.91 10.03 -2.56
C GLN A 80 -15.69 10.46 -1.31
N SER A 81 -16.67 11.37 -1.45
CA SER A 81 -17.49 11.81 -0.30
C SER A 81 -18.34 10.67 0.26
N TRP A 82 -18.90 9.82 -0.61
CA TRP A 82 -19.69 8.66 -0.20
C TRP A 82 -18.82 7.62 0.50
N GLU A 83 -17.66 7.32 -0.07
CA GLU A 83 -16.69 6.41 0.53
C GLU A 83 -16.27 6.87 1.92
N LEU A 84 -15.90 8.15 2.07
CA LEU A 84 -15.49 8.70 3.35
C LEU A 84 -16.61 8.61 4.39
N SER A 85 -17.85 8.92 4.00
CA SER A 85 -19.01 8.83 4.90
C SER A 85 -19.30 7.39 5.36
N VAL A 86 -19.20 6.41 4.45
CA VAL A 86 -19.36 5.00 4.78
C VAL A 86 -18.23 4.54 5.70
N PHE A 87 -16.98 4.92 5.39
CA PHE A 87 -15.81 4.60 6.21
C PHE A 87 -15.93 5.17 7.62
N ASP A 88 -16.31 6.44 7.77
CA ASP A 88 -16.52 7.09 9.07
C ASP A 88 -17.58 6.35 9.89
N THR A 89 -18.68 5.95 9.25
CA THR A 89 -19.75 5.18 9.89
C THR A 89 -19.23 3.82 10.36
N MET A 90 -18.47 3.13 9.51
CA MET A 90 -17.87 1.85 9.86
C MET A 90 -16.85 1.97 11.01
N MET A 91 -16.07 3.05 11.06
CA MET A 91 -15.13 3.31 12.18
C MET A 91 -15.87 3.57 13.49
N ARG A 92 -16.96 4.34 13.47
CA ARG A 92 -17.79 4.60 14.68
C ARG A 92 -18.49 3.35 15.21
N LEU A 93 -18.81 2.40 14.35
CA LEU A 93 -19.42 1.12 14.75
C LEU A 93 -18.41 0.13 15.32
N ARG A 94 -17.10 0.42 15.26
CA ARG A 94 -16.11 -0.43 15.91
C ARG A 94 -16.27 -0.34 17.43
N PRO A 95 -16.29 -1.48 18.15
CA PRO A 95 -16.25 -1.45 19.59
C PRO A 95 -14.94 -0.79 20.07
N PRO A 96 -14.97 -0.09 21.22
CA PRO A 96 -13.75 0.46 21.80
C PRO A 96 -12.75 -0.68 22.05
N LEU A 97 -11.50 -0.46 21.63
CA LEU A 97 -10.42 -1.39 21.86
C LEU A 97 -9.78 -1.07 23.21
N GLU A 98 -9.67 -2.08 24.07
CA GLU A 98 -8.91 -1.93 25.31
C GLU A 98 -7.43 -1.63 24.99
N PRO A 99 -6.75 -0.82 25.81
CA PRO A 99 -5.32 -0.56 25.63
C PRO A 99 -4.51 -1.85 25.61
N ASP A 100 -3.63 -2.02 24.63
CA ASP A 100 -2.75 -3.19 24.56
C ASP A 100 -1.73 -3.11 25.71
N PRO A 101 -1.67 -4.09 26.62
CA PRO A 101 -0.77 -4.05 27.77
C PRO A 101 0.71 -4.09 27.40
N ARG A 102 1.05 -4.36 26.14
CA ARG A 102 2.43 -4.37 25.63
C ARG A 102 2.91 -2.99 25.17
N LEU A 103 1.99 -2.04 25.00
CA LEU A 103 2.29 -0.70 24.50
C LEU A 103 2.12 0.30 25.62
N LEU A 104 3.17 1.08 25.87
CA LEU A 104 3.14 2.21 26.79
C LEU A 104 3.20 3.49 25.96
N VAL A 105 2.17 4.32 26.06
CA VAL A 105 2.15 5.67 25.50
C VAL A 105 2.42 6.65 26.63
N VAL A 106 3.48 7.43 26.50
CA VAL A 106 3.81 8.51 27.42
C VAL A 106 3.53 9.82 26.70
N GLU A 107 2.54 10.55 27.18
CA GLU A 107 2.15 11.83 26.62
C GLU A 107 2.70 12.96 27.48
N VAL A 108 3.09 14.06 26.82
CA VAL A 108 3.39 15.30 27.51
C VAL A 108 2.11 16.12 27.58
N THR A 109 1.53 16.24 28.77
CA THR A 109 0.27 16.94 28.97
C THR A 109 0.48 18.43 29.17
N GLU A 110 -0.59 19.22 28.99
CA GLU A 110 -0.59 20.65 29.30
C GLU A 110 -0.24 20.93 30.77
N ALA A 111 -0.65 20.03 31.68
CA ALA A 111 -0.29 20.13 33.09
C ALA A 111 1.22 19.98 33.32
N ASP A 112 1.88 19.10 32.56
CA ASP A 112 3.33 18.92 32.62
C ASP A 112 4.06 20.16 32.11
N ILE A 113 3.60 20.74 31.01
CA ILE A 113 4.14 22.00 30.44
C ILE A 113 4.04 23.14 31.46
N GLN A 114 2.87 23.29 32.10
CA GLN A 114 2.66 24.30 33.13
C GLN A 114 3.52 24.06 34.37
N SER A 115 3.73 22.80 34.75
CA SER A 115 4.59 22.44 35.88
C SER A 115 6.07 22.76 35.63
N LEU A 116 6.55 22.50 34.41
CA LEU A 116 7.91 22.79 33.97
C LEU A 116 8.14 24.29 33.76
N LYS A 117 7.07 25.08 33.55
CA LYS A 117 7.10 26.52 33.25
C LYS A 117 7.99 26.89 32.06
N GLN A 118 8.36 25.90 31.28
CA GLN A 118 9.33 25.98 30.21
C GLN A 118 8.92 25.00 29.12
N TRP A 119 8.77 25.51 27.92
CA TRP A 119 8.57 24.73 26.72
C TRP A 119 9.36 25.37 25.57
N PRO A 120 10.17 24.61 24.81
CA PRO A 120 10.37 23.16 24.87
C PRO A 120 11.11 22.66 26.12
N MET A 121 10.92 21.38 26.48
CA MET A 121 11.68 20.75 27.57
C MET A 121 13.18 20.68 27.24
N THR A 122 14.02 20.68 28.29
CA THR A 122 15.48 20.60 28.14
C THR A 122 15.95 19.20 27.78
N ASP A 123 17.17 19.11 27.24
CA ASP A 123 17.83 17.84 26.92
C ASP A 123 18.04 16.95 28.14
N ALA A 124 18.31 17.56 29.31
CA ALA A 124 18.45 16.84 30.56
C ALA A 124 17.15 16.15 30.97
N VAL A 125 16.01 16.84 30.86
CA VAL A 125 14.69 16.25 31.17
C VAL A 125 14.37 15.13 30.19
N MET A 126 14.64 15.34 28.89
CA MET A 126 14.47 14.30 27.88
C MET A 126 15.32 13.06 28.18
N ASN A 127 16.59 13.26 28.50
CA ASN A 127 17.51 12.17 28.82
C ASN A 127 17.07 11.41 30.08
N GLN A 128 16.54 12.12 31.08
CA GLN A 128 16.00 11.50 32.29
C GLN A 128 14.77 10.63 31.98
N VAL A 129 13.84 11.12 31.15
CA VAL A 129 12.66 10.33 30.73
C VAL A 129 13.09 9.07 29.97
N LEU A 130 14.00 9.21 28.99
CA LEU A 130 14.52 8.08 28.23
C LEU A 130 15.26 7.07 29.12
N SER A 131 16.07 7.55 30.07
CA SER A 131 16.77 6.70 31.03
C SER A 131 15.82 5.97 31.97
N ASN A 132 14.73 6.61 32.39
CA ASN A 132 13.70 5.98 33.20
C ASN A 132 12.96 4.90 32.42
N LEU A 133 12.64 5.14 31.15
CA LEU A 133 12.00 4.16 30.29
C LEU A 133 12.94 2.99 29.98
N ALA A 134 14.23 3.25 29.78
CA ALA A 134 15.23 2.23 29.49
C ALA A 134 15.41 1.21 30.64
N GLN A 135 15.14 1.60 31.90
CA GLN A 135 15.21 0.70 33.07
C GLN A 135 14.20 -0.47 32.99
N TYR A 136 13.12 -0.31 32.23
CA TYR A 136 12.11 -1.35 32.05
C TYR A 136 12.39 -2.27 30.85
N GLU A 137 13.58 -2.18 30.26
CA GLU A 137 14.03 -2.99 29.11
C GLU A 137 13.00 -3.09 27.97
N PRO A 138 12.46 -1.96 27.46
CA PRO A 138 11.51 -2.00 26.36
C PRO A 138 12.18 -2.51 25.08
N ALA A 139 11.41 -3.23 24.26
CA ALA A 139 11.90 -3.71 22.97
C ALA A 139 12.31 -2.57 22.02
N VAL A 140 11.50 -1.50 21.98
CA VAL A 140 11.73 -0.29 21.17
C VAL A 140 11.10 0.90 21.90
N ILE A 141 11.75 2.06 21.85
CA ILE A 141 11.25 3.36 22.32
C ILE A 141 11.11 4.26 21.09
N GLY A 142 9.87 4.61 20.72
CA GLY A 142 9.62 5.61 19.68
C GLY A 142 9.57 7.01 20.28
N LEU A 143 10.35 7.95 19.75
CA LEU A 143 10.35 9.35 20.18
C LEU A 143 9.71 10.24 19.11
N ASP A 144 8.46 10.64 19.34
CA ASP A 144 7.69 11.52 18.46
C ASP A 144 7.73 12.99 18.91
N ILE A 145 8.95 13.52 19.08
CA ILE A 145 9.17 14.93 19.41
C ILE A 145 10.18 15.49 18.41
N PHE A 146 9.71 16.34 17.50
CA PHE A 146 10.56 17.04 16.53
C PHE A 146 11.33 18.15 17.23
N ARG A 147 12.65 18.16 17.02
CA ARG A 147 13.54 19.15 17.62
C ARG A 147 14.59 19.57 16.60
N ASP A 148 14.51 20.82 16.19
CA ASP A 148 15.41 21.40 15.17
C ASP A 148 16.72 21.88 15.79
N PHE A 149 16.73 22.18 17.09
CA PHE A 149 17.90 22.66 17.84
C PHE A 149 17.98 22.08 19.26
N SER A 150 19.22 22.04 19.77
CA SER A 150 19.57 21.65 21.14
C SER A 150 18.88 22.54 22.17
N GLN A 151 18.44 21.95 23.28
CA GLN A 151 17.74 22.66 24.36
C GLN A 151 18.56 22.48 25.64
N PRO A 152 19.56 23.33 25.89
CA PRO A 152 20.41 23.19 27.06
C PRO A 152 19.60 23.37 28.36
N PRO A 153 20.03 22.76 29.48
CA PRO A 153 21.21 21.89 29.64
C PRO A 153 20.94 20.43 29.25
N GLY A 154 22.01 19.66 28.98
CA GLY A 154 21.96 18.19 28.85
C GLY A 154 22.23 17.61 27.46
N GLU A 155 22.60 18.43 26.46
CA GLU A 155 22.82 18.01 25.07
C GLU A 155 23.81 16.84 24.92
N GLN A 156 24.93 16.89 25.65
CA GLN A 156 25.99 15.89 25.57
C GLN A 156 25.52 14.53 26.08
N GLU A 157 24.71 14.52 27.15
CA GLU A 157 24.17 13.28 27.72
C GLU A 157 23.10 12.69 26.82
N LEU A 158 22.18 13.52 26.32
CA LEU A 158 21.13 13.08 25.41
C LEU A 158 21.71 12.52 24.10
N SER A 159 22.69 13.21 23.50
CA SER A 159 23.35 12.74 22.28
C SER A 159 24.12 11.44 22.50
N ALA A 160 24.76 11.26 23.66
CA ALA A 160 25.39 10.00 24.04
C ALA A 160 24.36 8.88 24.21
N THR A 161 23.24 9.12 24.90
CA THR A 161 22.17 8.13 25.07
C THR A 161 21.58 7.71 23.73
N MET A 162 21.32 8.67 22.83
CA MET A 162 20.81 8.39 21.49
C MET A 162 21.82 7.63 20.61
N ALA A 163 23.12 7.93 20.74
CA ALA A 163 24.16 7.26 19.93
C ALA A 163 24.53 5.85 20.43
N ASN A 164 24.30 5.56 21.72
CA ASN A 164 24.67 4.31 22.37
C ASN A 164 23.50 3.32 22.53
N THR A 165 22.25 3.77 22.35
CA THR A 165 21.06 2.96 22.59
C THR A 165 20.32 2.67 21.30
N ASP A 166 20.47 1.45 20.77
CA ASP A 166 19.84 1.04 19.51
C ASP A 166 18.32 0.84 19.60
N SER A 167 17.73 0.82 20.81
CA SER A 167 16.29 0.68 21.00
C SER A 167 15.51 1.99 20.85
N ILE A 168 16.19 3.16 20.83
CA ILE A 168 15.54 4.46 20.71
C ILE A 168 15.47 4.86 19.24
N ILE A 169 14.26 5.08 18.73
CA ILE A 169 14.00 5.46 17.34
C ILE A 169 13.31 6.83 17.34
N PRO A 170 14.02 7.92 16.98
CA PRO A 170 13.42 9.23 16.83
C PRO A 170 12.60 9.32 15.54
N VAL A 171 11.60 10.20 15.54
CA VAL A 171 10.87 10.57 14.33
C VAL A 171 11.75 11.38 13.38
N CYS A 172 11.66 11.08 12.09
CA CYS A 172 12.46 11.73 11.05
C CYS A 172 11.58 12.62 10.18
N LYS A 173 12.03 13.86 9.93
CA LYS A 173 11.41 14.76 8.95
C LYS A 173 12.31 14.86 7.73
N MET A 174 11.81 14.40 6.59
CA MET A 174 12.52 14.52 5.31
C MET A 174 12.59 15.98 4.86
N GLU A 175 13.65 16.31 4.13
CA GLU A 175 13.77 17.59 3.45
C GLU A 175 12.66 17.76 2.39
N SER A 176 12.20 19.00 2.23
CA SER A 176 11.25 19.42 1.20
C SER A 176 11.77 20.71 0.56
N ALA A 177 11.17 21.13 -0.56
CA ALA A 177 11.54 22.37 -1.25
C ALA A 177 11.45 23.63 -0.34
N GLU A 178 10.67 23.55 0.74
CA GLU A 178 10.39 24.64 1.66
C GLU A 178 10.99 24.43 3.06
N ASP A 179 11.54 23.26 3.36
CA ASP A 179 11.98 22.87 4.69
C ASP A 179 13.26 22.02 4.62
N PRO A 180 14.36 22.43 5.29
CA PRO A 180 15.62 21.69 5.25
C PRO A 180 15.54 20.29 5.87
N GLY A 181 14.42 19.91 6.50
CA GLY A 181 14.26 18.66 7.20
C GLY A 181 15.01 18.66 8.53
N VAL A 182 14.76 17.63 9.35
CA VAL A 182 15.46 17.44 10.63
C VAL A 182 16.34 16.22 10.48
N PRO A 183 17.67 16.39 10.32
CA PRO A 183 18.56 15.25 10.18
C PRO A 183 18.61 14.47 11.49
N TYR A 184 18.44 13.16 11.40
CA TYR A 184 18.61 12.28 12.55
C TYR A 184 20.11 12.04 12.81
N SER A 185 20.50 11.97 14.08
CA SER A 185 21.82 11.47 14.48
C SER A 185 21.73 9.97 14.76
N LEU A 186 21.62 9.16 13.71
CA LEU A 186 21.69 7.70 13.82
C LEU A 186 22.95 7.24 13.11
N LYS A 187 23.57 6.20 13.67
CA LYS A 187 24.54 5.41 12.89
C LYS A 187 23.82 4.83 11.68
N SER A 188 24.34 5.13 10.50
CA SER A 188 23.82 4.71 9.19
C SER A 188 23.63 3.20 9.01
N SER A 189 24.17 2.36 9.92
CA SER A 189 24.05 0.90 9.85
C SER A 189 22.67 0.35 10.22
N LEU A 190 21.87 1.06 11.03
CA LEU A 190 20.54 0.58 11.43
C LEU A 190 19.46 0.85 10.37
N VAL A 191 19.64 1.91 9.59
CA VAL A 191 18.70 2.34 8.54
C VAL A 191 18.88 1.51 7.25
N SER A 192 20.13 1.12 6.94
CA SER A 192 20.46 0.42 5.68
C SER A 192 19.78 -0.94 5.52
N ASN A 193 19.51 -1.66 6.63
CA ASN A 193 18.99 -3.04 6.57
C ASN A 193 17.50 -3.20 6.93
N ARG A 194 16.76 -2.12 7.21
CA ARG A 194 15.33 -2.22 7.61
C ARG A 194 14.35 -1.39 6.79
N ILE A 195 14.81 -0.51 5.91
CA ILE A 195 13.91 0.25 5.03
C ILE A 195 13.85 -0.46 3.67
N ILE A 196 12.85 -1.34 3.52
CA ILE A 196 12.42 -1.81 2.20
C ILE A 196 11.70 -0.61 1.55
N TYR A 197 12.37 0.08 0.62
CA TYR A 197 11.74 1.11 -0.18
C TYR A 197 10.60 0.47 -1.00
N TRP A 198 9.36 0.63 -0.54
CA TRP A 198 8.18 0.41 -1.38
C TRP A 198 7.96 1.67 -2.20
N THR A 199 8.62 1.78 -3.36
CA THR A 199 8.28 2.82 -4.32
C THR A 199 7.05 2.35 -5.11
N PHE A 200 5.86 2.81 -4.71
CA PHE A 200 4.66 2.72 -5.53
C PHE A 200 4.65 3.91 -6.49
N SER A 201 5.13 3.71 -7.72
CA SER A 201 4.95 4.69 -8.79
C SER A 201 3.51 4.60 -9.28
N ILE A 202 2.73 5.66 -9.08
CA ILE A 202 1.44 5.90 -9.76
C ILE A 202 1.73 6.52 -11.14
#